data_AF-A0A1A8TH27-F1
#
_entry.id   AF-A0A1A8TH27-F1
#
_cell.length_a   1.000
_cell.length_b   1.000
_cell.length_c   1.000
_cell.angle_alpha   90.00
_cell.angle_beta   90.00
_cell.angle_gamma   90.00
#
_symmetry.space_group_name_H-M   'P 1'
#
loop_
_entity.id
_entity.type
_entity.pdbx_description
1 polymer ?
#
loop_
_entity_poly.entity_id
_entity_poly.type
_entity_poly.pdbx_seq_one_letter_code
_entity_poly.pdbx_strand_id
1 'polypeptide(L)'
;MQKQEVEVFNFNFGESVHNHVPENGNYYKMEEYIDFMKSIEEDNSSVDTNTNLMLTKFRKIYYDSFGWNKLLIPETANIAPFPASYYTQKMQHSHEVVLSNNDLYDVAHIFAILDANNHNGPLTPVPESIIEKPEIWDKIKDIVPVVEDRLMASGWLGDLSEITGEFLLQHKITDHLLSKAKQHEKKQDIIDQFGAYYKNLANVDGMILAGNDSSNKYNGQTVSDIFESFYGNGTQTGERGQLKSSIYLRFGESIGLEGWDGSTFKNSEDWLNKQTKNLQTCTAFYFIKMKGLSLDIPAITQEKLKSDLENFVKNLKEEDIRQDFATYGLNILKDESKSLDQDLKTLITCFLIWNGWYKNILSIDTVLTSYLNGLSQAIIKTQKS
;
A
#
# COMPACT_ATOMS: atom_id res chain seq x y z
N MET A 1 -3.53 -38.72 3.63
CA MET A 1 -3.57 -37.25 3.67
C MET A 1 -3.33 -36.73 2.26
N GLN A 2 -4.36 -36.20 1.60
CA GLN A 2 -4.15 -35.45 0.36
C GLN A 2 -3.38 -34.18 0.73
N LYS A 3 -2.22 -33.94 0.10
CA LYS A 3 -1.55 -32.63 0.16
C LYS A 3 -2.55 -31.62 -0.38
N GLN A 4 -3.06 -30.76 0.48
CA GLN A 4 -3.84 -29.62 0.05
C GLN A 4 -2.86 -28.75 -0.75
N GLU A 5 -3.05 -28.65 -2.07
CA GLU A 5 -2.28 -27.70 -2.87
C GLU A 5 -2.56 -26.32 -2.28
N VAL A 6 -1.50 -25.70 -1.75
CA VAL A 6 -1.56 -24.32 -1.30
C VAL A 6 -1.78 -23.50 -2.55
N GLU A 7 -2.91 -22.78 -2.61
CA GLU A 7 -3.16 -21.80 -3.66
C GLU A 7 -2.03 -20.78 -3.61
N VAL A 8 -1.37 -20.51 -4.74
CA VAL A 8 -0.28 -19.53 -4.85
C VAL A 8 -0.57 -18.63 -6.04
N PHE A 9 -0.60 -17.32 -5.81
CA PHE A 9 -0.64 -16.30 -6.84
C PHE A 9 0.75 -15.91 -7.34
N ASN A 10 0.81 -15.35 -8.54
CA ASN A 10 2.03 -14.85 -9.15
C ASN A 10 2.14 -13.33 -8.94
N PHE A 11 3.19 -12.88 -8.26
CA PHE A 11 3.59 -11.47 -8.20
C PHE A 11 4.82 -11.24 -9.07
N ASN A 12 4.71 -10.32 -10.03
CA ASN A 12 5.80 -10.03 -10.94
C ASN A 12 6.61 -8.81 -10.46
N PHE A 13 7.88 -9.05 -10.16
CA PHE A 13 8.84 -8.02 -9.76
C PHE A 13 9.86 -7.68 -10.83
N GLY A 14 9.99 -8.43 -11.94
CA GLY A 14 11.21 -8.37 -12.75
C GLY A 14 11.10 -8.89 -14.18
N GLU A 15 9.90 -8.97 -14.73
CA GLU A 15 9.70 -9.11 -16.17
C GLU A 15 8.77 -8.00 -16.63
N SER A 16 9.26 -7.18 -17.56
CA SER A 16 8.40 -6.46 -18.50
C SER A 16 7.49 -7.52 -19.11
N VAL A 17 6.29 -7.67 -18.56
CA VAL A 17 5.24 -8.28 -19.35
C VAL A 17 5.04 -7.25 -20.45
N HIS A 18 5.59 -7.55 -21.63
CA HIS A 18 5.48 -6.75 -22.85
C HIS A 18 4.01 -6.53 -23.31
N ASN A 19 3.04 -6.73 -22.41
CA ASN A 19 1.60 -6.69 -22.64
C ASN A 19 0.91 -5.51 -21.93
N HIS A 20 1.59 -4.78 -21.02
CA HIS A 20 1.05 -3.50 -20.57
C HIS A 20 1.49 -2.41 -21.53
N VAL A 21 0.75 -2.27 -22.63
CA VAL A 21 0.74 -1.03 -23.40
C VAL A 21 -0.09 -0.07 -22.55
N PRO A 22 0.48 1.03 -22.02
CA PRO A 22 -0.27 2.01 -21.24
C PRO A 22 -1.54 2.39 -21.98
N GLU A 23 -2.69 2.36 -21.32
CA GLU A 23 -4.01 2.38 -21.97
C GLU A 23 -4.24 3.59 -22.89
N ASN A 24 -3.38 4.62 -22.87
CA ASN A 24 -3.51 5.82 -23.71
C ASN A 24 -2.20 6.39 -24.28
N GLY A 25 -1.05 5.70 -24.23
CA GLY A 25 0.21 6.22 -24.80
C GLY A 25 0.74 7.52 -24.16
N ASN A 26 0.23 7.91 -22.99
CA ASN A 26 0.64 9.09 -22.25
C ASN A 26 1.68 8.74 -21.18
N TYR A 27 2.87 8.28 -21.59
CA TYR A 27 4.02 8.15 -20.70
C TYR A 27 5.16 9.04 -21.21
N TYR A 28 6.01 9.48 -20.29
CA TYR A 28 7.21 10.26 -20.61
C TYR A 28 8.46 9.41 -20.44
N LYS A 29 9.54 9.79 -21.11
CA LYS A 29 10.86 9.27 -20.72
C LYS A 29 11.23 9.86 -19.36
N MET A 30 11.93 9.08 -18.54
CA MET A 30 12.42 9.59 -17.24
C MET A 30 13.27 10.87 -17.38
N GLU A 31 14.07 10.99 -18.44
CA GLU A 31 14.82 12.22 -18.76
C GLU A 31 13.90 13.44 -18.93
N GLU A 32 12.87 13.32 -19.78
CA GLU A 32 11.90 14.40 -20.01
C GLU A 32 11.14 14.76 -18.71
N TYR A 33 10.85 13.75 -17.91
CA TYR A 33 10.13 13.94 -16.65
C TYR A 33 11.00 14.62 -15.58
N ILE A 34 12.31 14.34 -15.53
CA ILE A 34 13.28 15.08 -14.71
C ILE A 34 13.36 16.55 -15.15
N ASP A 35 13.32 16.83 -16.46
CA ASP A 35 13.29 18.20 -16.97
C ASP A 35 12.02 18.96 -16.54
N PHE A 36 10.87 18.26 -16.45
CA PHE A 36 9.66 18.85 -15.88
C PHE A 36 9.83 19.20 -14.40
N MET A 37 10.47 18.33 -13.61
CA MET A 37 10.79 18.64 -12.20
C MET A 37 11.68 19.87 -12.10
N LYS A 38 12.77 19.92 -12.86
CA LYS A 38 13.70 21.06 -12.88
C LYS A 38 12.96 22.36 -13.19
N SER A 39 12.09 22.34 -14.19
CA SER A 39 11.30 23.52 -14.57
C SER A 39 10.34 23.97 -13.45
N ILE A 40 9.66 23.03 -12.77
CA ILE A 40 8.80 23.34 -11.63
C ILE A 40 9.61 23.89 -10.45
N GLU A 41 10.78 23.31 -10.19
CA GLU A 41 11.66 23.76 -9.11
C GLU A 41 12.24 25.15 -9.38
N GLU A 42 12.66 25.44 -10.62
CA GLU A 42 13.12 26.76 -11.05
C GLU A 42 12.03 27.82 -10.90
N ASP A 43 10.81 27.53 -11.36
CA ASP A 43 9.62 28.40 -11.25
C ASP A 43 9.28 28.73 -9.77
N ASN A 44 9.66 27.86 -8.84
CA ASN A 44 9.38 27.98 -7.40
C ASN A 44 10.64 28.22 -6.54
N SER A 45 11.80 28.45 -7.17
CA SER A 45 13.12 28.50 -6.53
C SER A 45 13.29 29.61 -5.48
N SER A 46 12.47 30.66 -5.56
CA SER A 46 12.47 31.77 -4.61
C SER A 46 11.69 31.49 -3.32
N VAL A 47 10.96 30.37 -3.25
CA VAL A 47 9.99 30.09 -2.19
C VAL A 47 10.33 28.81 -1.43
N ASP A 48 10.88 27.78 -2.09
CA ASP A 48 11.02 26.45 -1.50
C ASP A 48 12.37 25.78 -1.83
N THR A 49 13.31 25.81 -0.89
CA THR A 49 14.56 25.02 -0.96
C THR A 49 14.52 23.77 -0.08
N ASN A 50 13.39 23.50 0.56
CA ASN A 50 13.22 22.37 1.47
C ASN A 50 12.78 21.14 0.68
N THR A 51 13.69 20.17 0.52
CA THR A 51 13.47 18.91 -0.20
C THR A 51 12.20 18.18 0.25
N ASN A 52 11.94 18.11 1.56
CA ASN A 52 10.79 17.38 2.09
C ASN A 52 9.47 18.06 1.70
N LEU A 53 9.43 19.39 1.79
CA LEU A 53 8.27 20.17 1.33
C LEU A 53 8.05 20.02 -0.18
N MET A 54 9.13 19.99 -0.98
CA MET A 54 9.04 19.79 -2.42
C MET A 54 8.48 18.40 -2.75
N LEU A 55 8.92 17.34 -2.06
CA LEU A 55 8.38 15.99 -2.22
C LEU A 55 6.87 15.95 -1.91
N THR A 56 6.42 16.60 -0.83
CA THR A 56 4.99 16.73 -0.53
C THR A 56 4.24 17.43 -1.66
N LYS A 57 4.78 18.53 -2.19
CA LYS A 57 4.13 19.28 -3.28
C LYS A 57 4.09 18.48 -4.58
N PHE A 58 5.15 17.74 -4.92
CA PHE A 58 5.17 16.84 -6.07
C PHE A 58 4.14 15.72 -5.94
N ARG A 59 4.05 15.07 -4.77
CA ARG A 59 2.97 14.10 -4.49
C ARG A 59 1.59 14.73 -4.70
N LYS A 60 1.36 15.96 -4.24
CA LYS A 60 0.06 16.64 -4.35
C LYS A 60 -0.33 17.01 -5.78
N ILE A 61 0.57 16.99 -6.76
CA ILE A 61 0.19 17.06 -8.18
C ILE A 61 -0.77 15.90 -8.53
N TYR A 62 -0.53 14.73 -7.95
CA TYR A 62 -1.28 13.49 -8.20
C TYR A 62 -2.37 13.23 -7.17
N TYR A 63 -2.06 13.50 -5.90
CA TYR A 63 -2.78 12.94 -4.77
C TYR A 63 -3.25 13.99 -3.75
N ASP A 64 -3.69 15.17 -4.18
CA ASP A 64 -4.33 16.13 -3.28
C ASP A 64 -5.80 15.76 -2.99
N SER A 65 -5.99 14.58 -2.40
CA SER A 65 -7.31 13.98 -2.14
C SER A 65 -7.52 13.66 -0.67
N PHE A 66 -8.79 13.46 -0.29
CA PHE A 66 -9.20 13.13 1.07
C PHE A 66 -8.42 11.95 1.67
N GLY A 67 -8.18 10.88 0.91
CA GLY A 67 -7.53 9.68 1.42
C GLY A 67 -6.10 9.92 1.89
N TRP A 68 -5.31 10.58 1.06
CA TRP A 68 -3.92 10.91 1.41
C TRP A 68 -3.84 11.95 2.52
N ASN A 69 -4.58 13.05 2.40
CA ASN A 69 -4.48 14.17 3.33
C ASN A 69 -5.19 13.96 4.68
N LYS A 70 -6.01 12.91 4.85
CA LYS A 70 -6.69 12.65 6.14
C LYS A 70 -6.34 11.33 6.80
N LEU A 71 -5.90 10.33 6.03
CA LEU A 71 -5.64 9.00 6.55
C LEU A 71 -4.15 8.68 6.48
N LEU A 72 -3.54 8.76 5.30
CA LEU A 72 -2.16 8.30 5.11
C LEU A 72 -1.11 9.28 5.62
N ILE A 73 -1.27 10.58 5.31
CA ILE A 73 -0.30 11.63 5.66
C ILE A 73 -1.03 12.92 6.11
N PRO A 74 -1.73 12.89 7.27
CA PRO A 74 -2.61 13.98 7.70
C PRO A 74 -1.89 15.32 7.95
N GLU A 75 -0.60 15.29 8.25
CA GLU A 75 0.22 16.48 8.54
C GLU A 75 0.37 17.38 7.31
N THR A 76 0.23 16.81 6.12
CA THR A 76 0.35 17.53 4.85
C THR A 76 -0.95 18.16 4.37
N ALA A 77 -2.06 18.03 5.13
CA ALA A 77 -3.38 18.51 4.70
C ALA A 77 -3.40 20.00 4.35
N ASN A 78 -2.66 20.82 5.10
CA ASN A 78 -2.63 22.28 4.93
C ASN A 78 -1.54 22.77 3.95
N ILE A 79 -0.71 21.86 3.41
CA ILE A 79 0.31 22.21 2.42
C ILE A 79 -0.38 22.33 1.05
N ALA A 80 -0.28 23.47 0.38
CA ALA A 80 -0.83 23.61 -0.97
C ALA A 80 0.05 22.87 -2.01
N PRO A 81 -0.53 22.29 -3.08
CA PRO A 81 0.26 21.81 -4.22
C PRO A 81 1.04 22.94 -4.88
N PHE A 82 1.93 22.59 -5.81
CA PHE A 82 2.50 23.58 -6.72
C PHE A 82 1.39 24.34 -7.46
N PRO A 83 1.57 25.65 -7.72
CA PRO A 83 0.69 26.40 -8.61
C PRO A 83 0.58 25.70 -9.96
N ALA A 84 -0.60 25.75 -10.58
CA ALA A 84 -0.80 25.16 -11.89
C ALA A 84 0.12 25.83 -12.92
N SER A 85 0.98 25.03 -13.56
CA SER A 85 1.84 25.43 -14.67
C SER A 85 1.69 24.44 -15.83
N TYR A 86 2.32 24.75 -16.96
CA TYR A 86 2.40 23.81 -18.08
C TYR A 86 2.98 22.45 -17.64
N TYR A 87 4.05 22.48 -16.83
CA TYR A 87 4.75 21.29 -16.38
C TYR A 87 3.97 20.51 -15.31
N THR A 88 3.33 21.18 -14.34
CA THR A 88 2.49 20.46 -13.36
C THR A 88 1.30 19.79 -14.03
N GLN A 89 0.72 20.40 -15.08
CA GLN A 89 -0.33 19.76 -15.88
C GLN A 89 0.22 18.55 -16.63
N LYS A 90 1.38 18.65 -17.28
CA LYS A 90 2.01 17.50 -17.96
C LYS A 90 2.24 16.32 -17.03
N MET A 91 2.79 16.59 -15.84
CA MET A 91 2.95 15.60 -14.78
C MET A 91 1.59 15.02 -14.37
N GLN A 92 0.58 15.84 -14.08
CA GLN A 92 -0.74 15.35 -13.68
C GLN A 92 -1.42 14.43 -14.72
N HIS A 93 -1.14 14.62 -16.02
CA HIS A 93 -1.71 13.78 -17.08
C HIS A 93 -0.99 12.44 -17.27
N SER A 94 0.16 12.22 -16.62
CA SER A 94 0.96 11.00 -16.75
C SER A 94 1.61 10.63 -15.42
N HIS A 95 1.15 9.53 -14.85
CA HIS A 95 1.73 8.95 -13.63
C HIS A 95 2.91 8.04 -13.95
N GLU A 96 3.15 7.78 -15.23
CA GLU A 96 4.01 6.70 -15.69
C GLU A 96 5.20 7.23 -16.48
N VAL A 97 6.37 6.67 -16.21
CA VAL A 97 7.62 7.00 -16.92
C VAL A 97 8.33 5.74 -17.38
N VAL A 98 9.02 5.85 -18.51
CA VAL A 98 9.81 4.76 -19.09
C VAL A 98 11.31 5.04 -18.98
N LEU A 99 12.08 4.03 -18.62
CA LEU A 99 13.54 4.05 -18.67
C LEU A 99 14.07 3.58 -20.03
N SER A 100 15.36 3.77 -20.31
CA SER A 100 16.01 3.37 -21.56
C SER A 100 15.95 1.87 -21.87
N ASN A 101 15.74 1.04 -20.84
CA ASN A 101 15.58 -0.41 -20.98
C ASN A 101 14.11 -0.84 -21.16
N ASN A 102 13.18 0.11 -21.34
CA ASN A 102 11.73 -0.09 -21.42
C ASN A 102 11.03 -0.53 -20.13
N ASP A 103 11.70 -0.42 -18.97
CA ASP A 103 10.99 -0.56 -17.69
C ASP A 103 10.05 0.64 -17.50
N LEU A 104 8.81 0.36 -17.14
CA LEU A 104 7.77 1.34 -16.82
C LEU A 104 7.68 1.50 -15.29
N TYR A 105 7.49 2.72 -14.80
CA TYR A 105 7.36 3.04 -13.38
C TYR A 105 6.16 3.94 -13.15
N ASP A 106 5.42 3.68 -12.06
CA ASP A 106 4.49 4.66 -11.48
C ASP A 106 5.28 5.66 -10.63
N VAL A 107 5.64 6.80 -11.20
CA VAL A 107 6.42 7.82 -10.49
C VAL A 107 5.56 8.62 -9.50
N ALA A 108 4.25 8.70 -9.72
CA ALA A 108 3.34 9.28 -8.74
C ALA A 108 3.39 8.46 -7.44
N HIS A 109 3.42 7.13 -7.55
CA HIS A 109 3.57 6.21 -6.42
C HIS A 109 4.91 6.39 -5.69
N ILE A 110 6.02 6.58 -6.41
CA ILE A 110 7.32 6.87 -5.80
C ILE A 110 7.25 8.15 -4.95
N PHE A 111 6.65 9.23 -5.45
CA PHE A 111 6.48 10.45 -4.64
C PHE A 111 5.64 10.21 -3.40
N ALA A 112 4.61 9.37 -3.50
CA ALA A 112 3.76 9.01 -2.38
C ALA A 112 4.55 8.28 -1.27
N ILE A 113 5.43 7.36 -1.64
CA ILE A 113 6.34 6.65 -0.74
C ILE A 113 7.33 7.63 -0.10
N LEU A 114 7.96 8.51 -0.88
CA LEU A 114 8.95 9.47 -0.36
C LEU A 114 8.33 10.50 0.59
N ASP A 115 7.12 10.99 0.30
CA ASP A 115 6.42 11.89 1.20
C ASP A 115 5.97 11.19 2.49
N ALA A 116 5.51 9.93 2.39
CA ALA A 116 5.17 9.14 3.57
C ALA A 116 6.40 8.92 4.48
N ASN A 117 7.59 8.78 3.91
CA ASN A 117 8.84 8.71 4.68
C ASN A 117 9.12 10.00 5.45
N ASN A 118 8.85 11.18 4.86
CA ASN A 118 9.05 12.48 5.50
C ASN A 118 8.13 12.69 6.71
N HIS A 119 6.99 12.00 6.72
CA HIS A 119 5.94 12.08 7.72
C HIS A 119 5.69 10.72 8.36
N ASN A 120 6.76 9.94 8.53
CA ASN A 120 6.63 8.58 8.98
C ASN A 120 6.22 8.49 10.45
N GLY A 121 5.36 7.53 10.74
CA GLY A 121 4.76 7.25 12.02
C GLY A 121 3.72 6.14 11.86
N PRO A 122 3.05 5.73 12.94
CA PRO A 122 1.99 4.74 12.85
C PRO A 122 0.80 5.28 12.07
N LEU A 123 0.18 4.43 11.24
CA LEU A 123 -1.15 4.67 10.67
C LEU A 123 -2.19 4.11 11.63
N THR A 124 -2.95 4.99 12.27
CA THR A 124 -3.96 4.65 13.28
C THR A 124 -5.04 5.74 13.37
N PRO A 125 -6.31 5.43 13.72
CA PRO A 125 -7.32 6.47 13.98
C PRO A 125 -7.08 7.22 15.30
N VAL A 126 -6.09 6.81 16.10
CA VAL A 126 -5.74 7.46 17.36
C VAL A 126 -5.12 8.84 17.06
N PRO A 127 -5.58 9.93 17.71
CA PRO A 127 -4.98 11.26 17.55
C PRO A 127 -3.48 11.28 17.89
N GLU A 128 -2.69 12.03 17.13
CA GLU A 128 -1.23 12.12 17.31
C GLU A 128 -0.83 12.56 18.72
N SER A 129 -1.58 13.49 19.32
CA SER A 129 -1.40 13.91 20.72
C SER A 129 -1.50 12.79 21.78
N ILE A 130 -2.07 11.64 21.42
CA ILE A 130 -2.09 10.42 22.24
C ILE A 130 -0.92 9.50 21.90
N ILE A 131 -0.54 9.41 20.62
CA ILE A 131 0.61 8.62 20.14
C ILE A 131 1.92 9.19 20.71
N GLU A 132 2.05 10.52 20.79
CA GLU A 132 3.18 11.23 21.38
C GLU A 132 3.35 11.04 22.90
N LYS A 133 2.42 10.32 23.55
CA LYS A 133 2.44 10.01 24.99
C LYS A 133 2.71 8.52 25.21
N PRO A 134 3.97 8.08 25.36
CA PRO A 134 4.33 6.68 25.46
C PRO A 134 3.56 5.92 26.54
N GLU A 135 3.30 6.56 27.69
CA GLU A 135 2.58 5.97 28.83
C GLU A 135 1.10 5.64 28.56
N ILE A 136 0.52 6.29 27.55
CA ILE A 136 -0.83 6.00 27.06
C ILE A 136 -0.75 5.07 25.86
N TRP A 137 0.11 5.39 24.88
CA TRP A 137 0.27 4.64 23.64
C TRP A 137 0.59 3.16 23.91
N ASP A 138 1.53 2.86 24.79
CA ASP A 138 1.93 1.50 25.12
C ASP A 138 0.79 0.65 25.72
N LYS A 139 -0.24 1.29 26.29
CA LYS A 139 -1.42 0.59 26.84
C LYS A 139 -2.51 0.35 25.80
N ILE A 140 -2.57 1.16 24.75
CA ILE A 140 -3.69 1.14 23.80
C ILE A 140 -3.32 0.58 22.43
N LYS A 141 -2.04 0.55 22.06
CA LYS A 141 -1.59 0.15 20.71
C LYS A 141 -2.02 -1.27 20.31
N ASP A 142 -2.20 -2.16 21.29
CA ASP A 142 -2.64 -3.54 21.05
C ASP A 142 -4.16 -3.69 20.90
N ILE A 143 -4.93 -2.66 21.25
CA ILE A 143 -6.40 -2.66 21.21
C ILE A 143 -6.97 -1.66 20.19
N VAL A 144 -6.11 -1.02 19.41
CA VAL A 144 -6.50 -0.15 18.29
C VAL A 144 -5.88 -0.67 16.98
N PRO A 145 -6.51 -0.39 15.82
CA PRO A 145 -5.89 -0.67 14.53
C PRO A 145 -4.65 0.20 14.36
N VAL A 146 -3.50 -0.46 14.15
CA VAL A 146 -2.21 0.18 13.93
C VAL A 146 -1.47 -0.53 12.81
N VAL A 147 -0.99 0.24 11.84
CA VAL A 147 0.14 -0.17 11.00
C VAL A 147 1.33 0.60 11.51
N GLU A 148 2.42 -0.08 11.83
CA GLU A 148 3.58 0.54 12.48
C GLU A 148 4.22 1.66 11.66
N ASP A 149 4.10 1.57 10.34
CA ASP A 149 4.84 2.39 9.39
C ASP A 149 3.95 2.86 8.23
N ARG A 150 3.73 4.17 8.13
CA ARG A 150 2.98 4.80 7.03
C ARG A 150 3.70 4.66 5.70
N LEU A 151 5.02 4.53 5.69
CA LEU A 151 5.80 4.28 4.49
C LEU A 151 5.33 2.98 3.82
N MET A 152 5.22 1.90 4.61
CA MET A 152 4.71 0.62 4.10
C MET A 152 3.27 0.75 3.60
N ALA A 153 2.41 1.42 4.37
CA ALA A 153 0.99 1.61 4.02
C ALA A 153 0.78 2.48 2.77
N SER A 154 1.72 3.37 2.48
CA SER A 154 1.71 4.25 1.30
C SER A 154 2.37 3.62 0.08
N GLY A 155 3.20 2.60 0.28
CA GLY A 155 3.82 1.79 -0.77
C GLY A 155 3.24 0.38 -0.85
N TRP A 156 4.12 -0.62 -0.76
CA TRP A 156 3.81 -2.00 -1.11
C TRP A 156 2.66 -2.62 -0.31
N LEU A 157 2.54 -2.30 0.99
CA LEU A 157 1.49 -2.85 1.83
C LEU A 157 0.13 -2.20 1.48
N GLY A 158 0.15 -0.95 1.03
CA GLY A 158 -1.01 -0.25 0.49
C GLY A 158 -1.56 -0.96 -0.76
N ASP A 159 -0.70 -1.29 -1.71
CA ASP A 159 -1.10 -2.02 -2.93
C ASP A 159 -1.66 -3.42 -2.61
N LEU A 160 -1.01 -4.15 -1.69
CA LEU A 160 -1.56 -5.43 -1.22
C LEU A 160 -2.91 -5.27 -0.51
N SER A 161 -3.11 -4.16 0.18
CA SER A 161 -4.38 -3.87 0.86
C SER A 161 -5.52 -3.59 -0.11
N GLU A 162 -5.22 -2.96 -1.24
CA GLU A 162 -6.15 -2.77 -2.35
C GLU A 162 -6.50 -4.11 -2.99
N ILE A 163 -5.50 -4.94 -3.35
CA ILE A 163 -5.71 -6.30 -3.88
C ILE A 163 -6.62 -7.13 -2.97
N THR A 164 -6.30 -7.19 -1.68
CA THR A 164 -7.07 -7.99 -0.71
C THR A 164 -8.45 -7.40 -0.46
N GLY A 165 -8.58 -6.08 -0.46
CA GLY A 165 -9.88 -5.39 -0.40
C GLY A 165 -10.77 -5.77 -1.59
N GLU A 166 -10.22 -5.76 -2.80
CA GLU A 166 -10.93 -6.16 -4.02
C GLU A 166 -11.31 -7.65 -4.02
N PHE A 167 -10.51 -8.53 -3.39
CA PHE A 167 -10.93 -9.94 -3.19
C PHE A 167 -12.22 -10.03 -2.38
N LEU A 168 -12.41 -9.20 -1.35
CA LEU A 168 -13.66 -9.20 -0.58
C LEU A 168 -14.84 -8.70 -1.43
N LEU A 169 -14.63 -7.70 -2.28
CA LEU A 169 -15.67 -7.20 -3.17
C LEU A 169 -16.06 -8.26 -4.21
N GLN A 170 -15.06 -8.85 -4.86
CA GLN A 170 -15.22 -9.95 -5.81
C GLN A 170 -15.92 -11.16 -5.16
N HIS A 171 -15.55 -11.51 -3.92
CA HIS A 171 -16.20 -12.57 -3.14
C HIS A 171 -17.68 -12.32 -2.88
N LYS A 172 -18.02 -11.08 -2.48
CA LYS A 172 -19.39 -10.67 -2.18
C LYS A 172 -20.28 -10.68 -3.42
N ILE A 173 -19.73 -10.41 -4.60
CA ILE A 173 -20.53 -10.28 -5.83
C ILE A 173 -20.67 -11.61 -6.57
N THR A 174 -19.57 -12.34 -6.82
CA THR A 174 -19.62 -13.47 -7.77
C THR A 174 -18.98 -14.79 -7.34
N ASP A 175 -18.15 -14.86 -6.30
CA ASP A 175 -17.40 -16.11 -6.00
C ASP A 175 -18.29 -17.32 -5.73
N HIS A 176 -19.40 -17.13 -5.01
CA HIS A 176 -20.34 -18.21 -4.69
C HIS A 176 -21.02 -18.84 -5.93
N LEU A 177 -20.90 -18.20 -7.09
CA LEU A 177 -21.44 -18.66 -8.38
C LEU A 177 -20.37 -19.30 -9.28
N LEU A 178 -19.11 -19.28 -8.88
CA LEU A 178 -17.96 -19.68 -9.70
C LEU A 178 -17.31 -20.97 -9.17
N SER A 179 -16.69 -21.73 -10.07
CA SER A 179 -15.80 -22.82 -9.68
C SER A 179 -14.52 -22.27 -9.03
N LYS A 180 -13.85 -23.07 -8.19
CA LYS A 180 -12.58 -22.67 -7.56
C LYS A 180 -11.53 -22.18 -8.56
N ALA A 181 -11.41 -22.85 -9.72
CA ALA A 181 -10.48 -22.44 -10.77
C ALA A 181 -10.79 -21.03 -11.31
N LYS A 182 -12.07 -20.71 -11.52
CA LYS A 182 -12.48 -19.36 -11.97
C LYS A 182 -12.35 -18.30 -10.88
N GLN A 183 -12.54 -18.67 -9.61
CA GLN A 183 -12.27 -17.76 -8.49
C GLN A 183 -10.78 -17.40 -8.44
N HIS A 184 -9.90 -18.40 -8.60
CA HIS A 184 -8.46 -18.19 -8.64
C HIS A 184 -8.04 -17.29 -9.81
N GLU A 185 -8.53 -17.56 -11.03
CA GLU A 185 -8.29 -16.74 -12.22
C GLU A 185 -8.65 -15.27 -11.97
N LYS A 186 -9.86 -14.99 -11.47
CA LYS A 186 -10.28 -13.62 -11.16
C LYS A 186 -9.44 -12.95 -10.07
N LYS A 187 -8.99 -13.70 -9.06
CA LYS A 187 -8.09 -13.16 -8.02
C LYS A 187 -6.72 -12.84 -8.61
N GLN A 188 -6.22 -13.66 -9.54
CA GLN A 188 -5.00 -13.34 -10.28
C GLN A 188 -5.20 -12.09 -11.15
N ASP A 189 -6.34 -11.92 -11.83
CA ASP A 189 -6.64 -10.71 -12.61
C ASP A 189 -6.59 -9.44 -11.74
N ILE A 190 -7.15 -9.50 -10.52
CA ILE A 190 -7.07 -8.42 -9.53
C ILE A 190 -5.60 -8.16 -9.14
N ILE A 191 -4.80 -9.19 -8.91
CA ILE A 191 -3.36 -9.03 -8.64
C ILE A 191 -2.65 -8.39 -9.83
N ASP A 192 -2.96 -8.80 -11.06
CA ASP A 192 -2.32 -8.27 -12.26
C ASP A 192 -2.69 -6.80 -12.49
N GLN A 193 -3.91 -6.39 -12.12
CA GLN A 193 -4.38 -5.01 -12.20
C GLN A 193 -3.78 -4.11 -11.11
N PHE A 194 -3.84 -4.54 -9.84
CA PHE A 194 -3.49 -3.69 -8.70
C PHE A 194 -2.05 -3.90 -8.21
N GLY A 195 -1.48 -5.09 -8.43
CA GLY A 195 -0.08 -5.45 -8.18
C GLY A 195 0.74 -5.55 -9.47
N ALA A 196 0.38 -4.75 -10.49
CA ALA A 196 1.08 -4.69 -11.77
C ALA A 196 2.59 -4.46 -11.59
N TYR A 197 3.39 -5.01 -12.50
CA TYR A 197 4.85 -4.99 -12.40
C TYR A 197 5.44 -3.57 -12.23
N TYR A 198 4.91 -2.55 -12.92
CA TYR A 198 5.42 -1.18 -12.84
C TYR A 198 5.16 -0.53 -11.46
N LYS A 199 4.10 -0.95 -10.75
CA LYS A 199 3.83 -0.57 -9.36
C LYS A 199 4.78 -1.27 -8.40
N ASN A 200 5.04 -2.57 -8.61
CA ASN A 200 6.05 -3.29 -7.81
C ASN A 200 7.45 -2.69 -7.98
N LEU A 201 7.81 -2.24 -9.18
CA LEU A 201 9.05 -1.50 -9.39
C LEU A 201 9.07 -0.15 -8.68
N ALA A 202 7.98 0.61 -8.73
CA ALA A 202 7.85 1.85 -7.96
C ALA A 202 7.93 1.61 -6.44
N ASN A 203 7.37 0.51 -5.92
CA ASN A 203 7.54 0.09 -4.54
C ASN A 203 9.00 -0.18 -4.20
N VAL A 204 9.69 -0.95 -5.04
CA VAL A 204 11.11 -1.27 -4.86
C VAL A 204 11.94 0.01 -4.84
N ASP A 205 11.84 0.82 -5.89
CA ASP A 205 12.64 2.03 -6.04
C ASP A 205 12.29 3.08 -4.99
N GLY A 206 11.00 3.28 -4.69
CA GLY A 206 10.54 4.21 -3.68
C GLY A 206 11.06 3.86 -2.29
N MET A 207 11.04 2.59 -1.89
CA MET A 207 11.58 2.16 -0.60
C MET A 207 13.10 2.28 -0.54
N ILE A 208 13.81 2.01 -1.64
CA ILE A 208 15.27 2.18 -1.72
C ILE A 208 15.64 3.67 -1.66
N LEU A 209 14.89 4.53 -2.36
CA LEU A 209 15.08 5.98 -2.32
C LEU A 209 14.78 6.50 -0.91
N ALA A 210 13.68 6.08 -0.28
CA ALA A 210 13.31 6.48 1.08
C ALA A 210 14.42 6.17 2.10
N GLY A 211 15.06 4.99 1.96
CA GLY A 211 16.18 4.54 2.77
C GLY A 211 15.83 4.27 4.24
N ASN A 212 16.44 3.25 4.85
CA ASN A 212 16.17 2.88 6.25
C ASN A 212 16.66 3.90 7.30
N ASP A 213 17.39 4.95 6.90
CA ASP A 213 18.19 5.77 7.83
C ASP A 213 18.14 7.29 7.58
N SER A 214 17.20 7.82 6.79
CA SER A 214 17.41 9.15 6.26
C SER A 214 16.22 10.08 6.14
N SER A 215 15.88 10.71 7.25
CA SER A 215 15.35 12.08 7.24
C SER A 215 16.34 13.12 6.69
N ASN A 216 17.58 12.71 6.32
CA ASN A 216 18.67 13.60 5.89
C ASN A 216 19.43 13.23 4.60
N LYS A 217 19.17 12.11 3.91
CA LYS A 217 20.02 11.62 2.78
C LYS A 217 20.04 12.61 1.62
N TYR A 218 18.90 13.27 1.39
CA TYR A 218 18.74 14.24 0.31
C TYR A 218 18.42 15.64 0.80
N ASN A 219 18.58 15.92 2.09
CA ASN A 219 18.27 17.23 2.62
C ASN A 219 19.15 18.29 1.95
N GLY A 220 18.52 19.30 1.35
CA GLY A 220 19.19 20.37 0.60
C GLY A 220 19.48 20.03 -0.87
N GLN A 221 19.08 18.87 -1.36
CA GLN A 221 19.05 18.56 -2.80
C GLN A 221 17.69 18.90 -3.40
N THR A 222 17.65 19.27 -4.68
CA THR A 222 16.38 19.33 -5.41
C THR A 222 15.88 17.91 -5.66
N VAL A 223 14.56 17.76 -5.84
CA VAL A 223 13.95 16.47 -6.15
C VAL A 223 14.40 15.99 -7.53
N SER A 224 14.61 16.91 -8.49
CA SER A 224 15.20 16.55 -9.78
C SER A 224 16.56 15.88 -9.64
N ASP A 225 17.43 16.41 -8.77
CA ASP A 225 18.80 15.91 -8.59
C ASP A 225 18.81 14.53 -7.94
N ILE A 226 17.86 14.26 -7.04
CA ILE A 226 17.65 12.92 -6.44
C ILE A 226 17.30 11.92 -7.54
N PHE A 227 16.31 12.23 -8.38
CA PHE A 227 15.87 11.34 -9.46
C PHE A 227 16.95 11.17 -10.53
N GLU A 228 17.65 12.24 -10.91
CA GLU A 228 18.79 12.20 -11.83
C GLU A 228 19.92 11.31 -11.29
N SER A 229 20.29 11.47 -10.02
CA SER A 229 21.34 10.66 -9.38
C SER A 229 20.96 9.18 -9.29
N PHE A 230 19.69 8.89 -9.01
CA PHE A 230 19.21 7.52 -8.87
C PHE A 230 19.05 6.81 -10.21
N TYR A 231 18.40 7.45 -11.19
CA TYR A 231 18.09 6.87 -12.49
C TYR A 231 19.13 7.12 -13.59
N GLY A 232 20.06 8.06 -13.38
CA GLY A 232 21.03 8.50 -14.39
C GLY A 232 20.35 9.07 -15.63
N ASN A 233 19.40 10.00 -15.47
CA ASN A 233 18.54 10.52 -16.54
C ASN A 233 17.86 9.42 -17.37
N GLY A 234 17.36 8.38 -16.70
CA GLY A 234 16.68 7.27 -17.36
C GLY A 234 17.59 6.27 -18.06
N THR A 235 18.91 6.47 -18.10
CA THR A 235 19.87 5.58 -18.78
C THR A 235 20.30 4.39 -17.94
N GLN A 236 19.89 4.32 -16.66
CA GLN A 236 20.34 3.33 -15.67
C GLN A 236 21.84 3.40 -15.37
N THR A 237 22.46 4.56 -15.52
CA THR A 237 23.86 4.78 -15.12
C THR A 237 23.99 5.30 -13.68
N GLY A 238 22.87 5.69 -13.05
CA GLY A 238 22.79 6.16 -11.66
C GLY A 238 22.86 5.05 -10.60
N GLU A 239 22.56 5.41 -9.35
CA GLU A 239 22.55 4.50 -8.18
C GLU A 239 21.75 3.21 -8.46
N ARG A 240 20.58 3.33 -9.11
CA ARG A 240 19.74 2.18 -9.46
C ARG A 240 20.48 1.14 -10.32
N GLY A 241 21.24 1.61 -11.32
CA GLY A 241 22.03 0.75 -12.19
C GLY A 241 23.13 0.02 -11.44
N GLN A 242 23.78 0.71 -10.50
CA GLN A 242 24.81 0.14 -9.62
C GLN A 242 24.23 -0.92 -8.67
N LEU A 243 22.96 -0.76 -8.27
CA LEU A 243 22.25 -1.67 -7.39
C LEU A 243 21.57 -2.85 -8.12
N LYS A 244 21.62 -2.93 -9.46
CA LYS A 244 20.81 -3.87 -10.27
C LYS A 244 20.80 -5.31 -9.77
N SER A 245 21.94 -5.86 -9.35
CA SER A 245 22.07 -7.26 -8.87
C SER A 245 21.62 -7.48 -7.43
N SER A 246 21.37 -6.40 -6.68
CA SER A 246 21.03 -6.43 -5.25
C SER A 246 19.76 -5.66 -4.88
N ILE A 247 19.10 -5.00 -5.83
CA ILE A 247 18.02 -4.06 -5.55
C ILE A 247 16.81 -4.73 -4.87
N TYR A 248 16.41 -5.92 -5.32
CA TYR A 248 15.32 -6.67 -4.69
C TYR A 248 15.71 -7.23 -3.31
N LEU A 249 16.98 -7.57 -3.12
CA LEU A 249 17.47 -8.00 -1.79
C LEU A 249 17.40 -6.83 -0.81
N ARG A 250 17.89 -5.66 -1.22
CA ARG A 250 17.82 -4.42 -0.43
C ARG A 250 16.39 -3.97 -0.16
N PHE A 251 15.48 -4.19 -1.11
CA PHE A 251 14.06 -3.97 -0.88
C PHE A 251 13.50 -4.94 0.18
N GLY A 252 13.86 -6.22 0.12
CA GLY A 252 13.52 -7.16 1.18
C GLY A 252 13.99 -6.68 2.55
N GLU A 253 15.24 -6.22 2.64
CA GLU A 253 15.82 -5.65 3.85
C GLU A 253 15.10 -4.38 4.32
N SER A 254 14.66 -3.50 3.41
CA SER A 254 13.93 -2.28 3.77
C SER A 254 12.51 -2.54 4.28
N ILE A 255 11.90 -3.67 3.92
CA ILE A 255 10.59 -4.08 4.46
C ILE A 255 10.72 -5.01 5.68
N GLY A 256 11.92 -5.14 6.25
CA GLY A 256 12.19 -5.88 7.49
C GLY A 256 12.44 -7.37 7.32
N LEU A 257 12.77 -7.86 6.11
CA LEU A 257 13.26 -9.23 5.91
C LEU A 257 14.77 -9.29 6.16
N GLU A 258 15.23 -10.37 6.79
CA GLU A 258 16.61 -10.47 7.26
C GLU A 258 17.24 -11.84 6.94
N GLY A 259 18.56 -11.81 6.71
CA GLY A 259 19.37 -13.02 6.64
C GLY A 259 19.09 -13.92 5.44
N TRP A 260 18.98 -13.35 4.24
CA TRP A 260 18.86 -14.11 2.99
C TRP A 260 19.95 -15.18 2.86
N ASP A 261 19.55 -16.44 2.64
CA ASP A 261 20.47 -17.59 2.53
C ASP A 261 20.71 -18.08 1.09
N GLY A 262 20.15 -17.38 0.10
CA GLY A 262 20.14 -17.79 -1.31
C GLY A 262 18.81 -18.40 -1.76
N SER A 263 17.89 -18.70 -0.84
CA SER A 263 16.58 -19.27 -1.13
C SER A 263 15.44 -18.64 -0.35
N THR A 264 15.66 -18.28 0.91
CA THR A 264 14.66 -17.70 1.81
C THR A 264 15.30 -16.73 2.80
N PHE A 265 14.47 -15.93 3.47
CA PHE A 265 14.89 -15.09 4.59
C PHE A 265 14.72 -15.84 5.91
N LYS A 266 15.67 -15.68 6.84
CA LYS A 266 15.67 -16.39 8.13
C LYS A 266 14.47 -16.02 9.01
N ASN A 267 14.00 -14.78 8.90
CA ASN A 267 12.87 -14.26 9.69
C ASN A 267 11.52 -14.31 8.95
N SER A 268 11.40 -15.07 7.85
CA SER A 268 10.17 -15.08 7.01
C SER A 268 8.89 -15.38 7.80
N GLU A 269 8.94 -16.30 8.77
CA GLU A 269 7.76 -16.65 9.58
C GLU A 269 7.32 -15.49 10.48
N ASP A 270 8.26 -14.88 11.20
CA ASP A 270 8.00 -13.71 12.05
C ASP A 270 7.53 -12.52 11.21
N TRP A 271 8.13 -12.32 10.04
CA TRP A 271 7.72 -11.31 9.08
C TRP A 271 6.28 -11.53 8.60
N LEU A 272 5.91 -12.74 8.17
CA LEU A 272 4.54 -13.06 7.75
C LEU A 272 3.54 -12.84 8.89
N ASN A 273 3.85 -13.27 10.10
CA ASN A 273 3.00 -13.06 11.27
C ASN A 273 2.75 -11.57 11.57
N LYS A 274 3.81 -10.76 11.48
CA LYS A 274 3.74 -9.31 11.64
C LYS A 274 2.91 -8.68 10.51
N GLN A 275 3.24 -8.99 9.26
CA GLN A 275 2.62 -8.35 8.11
C GLN A 275 1.18 -8.79 7.87
N THR A 276 0.76 -9.96 8.36
CA THR A 276 -0.66 -10.34 8.36
C THR A 276 -1.52 -9.34 9.12
N LYS A 277 -1.07 -8.88 10.30
CA LYS A 277 -1.80 -7.88 11.09
C LYS A 277 -1.78 -6.49 10.43
N ASN A 278 -0.62 -6.12 9.89
CA ASN A 278 -0.47 -4.85 9.17
C ASN A 278 -1.35 -4.82 7.92
N LEU A 279 -1.37 -5.89 7.14
CA LEU A 279 -2.20 -5.99 5.93
C LEU A 279 -3.68 -5.95 6.27
N GLN A 280 -4.14 -6.69 7.29
CA GLN A 280 -5.51 -6.59 7.80
C GLN A 280 -5.89 -5.14 8.14
N THR A 281 -4.99 -4.45 8.84
CA THR A 281 -5.21 -3.07 9.26
C THR A 281 -5.23 -2.11 8.06
N CYS A 282 -4.27 -2.22 7.13
CA CYS A 282 -4.28 -1.45 5.89
C CYS A 282 -5.54 -1.70 5.07
N THR A 283 -5.99 -2.95 4.93
CA THR A 283 -7.22 -3.28 4.20
C THR A 283 -8.44 -2.66 4.87
N ALA A 284 -8.49 -2.63 6.20
CA ALA A 284 -9.54 -1.90 6.92
C ALA A 284 -9.49 -0.39 6.59
N PHE A 285 -8.31 0.23 6.56
CA PHE A 285 -8.17 1.63 6.15
C PHE A 285 -8.50 1.87 4.68
N TYR A 286 -8.21 0.94 3.78
CA TYR A 286 -8.62 0.98 2.37
C TYR A 286 -10.14 1.14 2.26
N PHE A 287 -10.91 0.33 3.00
CA PHE A 287 -12.37 0.44 3.04
C PHE A 287 -12.87 1.79 3.60
N ILE A 288 -12.18 2.36 4.59
CA ILE A 288 -12.50 3.70 5.13
C ILE A 288 -12.16 4.79 4.10
N LYS A 289 -11.01 4.70 3.43
CA LYS A 289 -10.55 5.63 2.38
C LYS A 289 -11.51 5.64 1.20
N MET A 290 -12.00 4.46 0.81
CA MET A 290 -12.91 4.34 -0.32
C MET A 290 -14.23 5.06 -0.13
N LYS A 291 -14.71 5.26 1.12
CA LYS A 291 -15.90 6.01 1.65
C LYS A 291 -17.10 6.33 0.73
N GLY A 292 -17.22 5.59 -0.35
CA GLY A 292 -18.22 5.63 -1.40
C GLY A 292 -18.60 4.22 -1.84
N LEU A 293 -18.22 3.20 -1.06
CA LEU A 293 -18.92 1.93 -1.07
C LEU A 293 -20.34 2.21 -0.56
N SER A 294 -21.22 2.62 -1.48
CA SER A 294 -22.63 2.27 -1.47
C SER A 294 -22.70 0.76 -1.68
N LEU A 295 -22.24 -0.01 -0.70
CA LEU A 295 -22.66 -1.38 -0.62
C LEU A 295 -24.12 -1.29 -0.20
N ASP A 296 -25.02 -1.37 -1.17
CA ASP A 296 -26.24 -2.14 -0.97
C ASP A 296 -25.76 -3.54 -0.60
N ILE A 297 -25.35 -3.69 0.66
CA ILE A 297 -24.93 -4.95 1.27
C ILE A 297 -26.18 -5.82 1.14
N PRO A 298 -26.19 -6.80 0.21
CA PRO A 298 -27.39 -7.59 -0.01
C PRO A 298 -27.76 -8.24 1.33
N ALA A 299 -29.05 -8.48 1.60
CA ALA A 299 -29.51 -8.97 2.90
C ALA A 299 -28.70 -10.20 3.40
N ILE A 300 -28.27 -11.07 2.48
CA ILE A 300 -27.42 -12.23 2.74
C ILE A 300 -26.07 -11.87 3.40
N THR A 301 -25.52 -10.69 3.10
CA THR A 301 -24.27 -10.19 3.67
C THR A 301 -24.51 -9.55 5.04
N GLN A 302 -25.71 -9.01 5.31
CA GLN A 302 -26.07 -8.54 6.67
C GLN A 302 -26.25 -9.72 7.63
N GLU A 303 -26.90 -10.80 7.19
CA GLU A 303 -27.01 -12.03 7.98
C GLU A 303 -25.64 -12.65 8.26
N LYS A 304 -24.75 -12.66 7.25
CA LYS A 304 -23.38 -13.13 7.44
C LYS A 304 -22.60 -12.25 8.42
N LEU A 305 -22.71 -10.92 8.31
CA LEU A 305 -22.08 -9.97 9.23
C LEU A 305 -22.55 -10.18 10.68
N LYS A 306 -23.86 -10.38 10.87
CA LYS A 306 -24.46 -10.69 12.17
C LYS A 306 -23.91 -12.00 12.73
N SER A 307 -23.88 -13.07 11.94
CA SER A 307 -23.33 -14.37 12.33
C SER A 307 -21.85 -14.29 12.70
N ASP A 308 -21.05 -13.59 11.89
CA ASP A 308 -19.61 -13.40 12.13
C ASP A 308 -19.37 -12.65 13.45
N LEU A 309 -20.12 -11.57 13.72
CA LEU A 309 -20.04 -10.85 15.00
C LEU A 309 -20.51 -11.68 16.20
N GLU A 310 -21.56 -12.49 16.06
CA GLU A 310 -22.05 -13.35 17.14
C GLU A 310 -21.01 -14.39 17.53
N ASN A 311 -20.32 -14.96 16.53
CA ASN A 311 -19.21 -15.86 16.74
C ASN A 311 -18.01 -15.14 17.37
N PHE A 312 -17.75 -13.88 16.99
CA PHE A 312 -16.69 -13.09 17.60
C PHE A 312 -16.91 -12.85 19.08
N VAL A 313 -18.08 -12.35 19.45
CA VAL A 313 -18.41 -12.10 20.85
C VAL A 313 -18.34 -13.37 21.69
N LYS A 314 -18.79 -14.52 21.17
CA LYS A 314 -18.70 -15.81 21.87
C LYS A 314 -17.26 -16.27 22.16
N ASN A 315 -16.31 -15.85 21.34
CA ASN A 315 -14.90 -16.27 21.43
C ASN A 315 -14.01 -15.25 22.16
N LEU A 316 -14.55 -14.08 22.54
CA LEU A 316 -13.84 -13.11 23.38
C LEU A 316 -13.89 -13.53 24.85
N LYS A 317 -12.84 -13.17 25.60
CA LYS A 317 -12.84 -13.29 27.06
C LYS A 317 -13.74 -12.20 27.65
N GLU A 318 -14.42 -12.47 28.78
CA GLU A 318 -15.38 -11.55 29.43
C GLU A 318 -14.82 -10.16 29.78
N GLU A 319 -13.50 -9.98 29.83
CA GLU A 319 -12.83 -8.71 30.16
C GLU A 319 -12.17 -8.04 28.94
N ASP A 320 -12.44 -8.53 27.72
CA ASP A 320 -11.87 -7.96 26.51
C ASP A 320 -12.61 -6.68 26.10
N ILE A 321 -11.92 -5.54 26.08
CA ILE A 321 -12.50 -4.23 25.72
C ILE A 321 -13.14 -4.21 24.32
N ARG A 322 -12.76 -5.14 23.43
CA ARG A 322 -13.36 -5.31 22.10
C ARG A 322 -14.78 -5.87 22.17
N GLN A 323 -15.16 -6.50 23.28
CA GLN A 323 -16.47 -7.10 23.49
C GLN A 323 -17.57 -6.03 23.49
N ASP A 324 -17.33 -4.87 24.08
CA ASP A 324 -18.31 -3.78 24.13
C ASP A 324 -18.64 -3.25 22.73
N PHE A 325 -17.62 -3.01 21.90
CA PHE A 325 -17.80 -2.57 20.52
C PHE A 325 -18.52 -3.63 19.68
N ALA A 326 -18.11 -4.89 19.80
CA ALA A 326 -18.74 -6.00 19.08
C ALA A 326 -20.20 -6.21 19.51
N THR A 327 -20.50 -6.10 20.81
CA THR A 327 -21.85 -6.21 21.35
C THR A 327 -22.73 -5.05 20.90
N TYR A 328 -22.19 -3.82 20.88
CA TYR A 328 -22.88 -2.67 20.32
C TYR A 328 -23.22 -2.86 18.84
N GLY A 329 -22.26 -3.30 18.02
CA GLY A 329 -22.48 -3.65 16.62
C GLY A 329 -23.57 -4.72 16.44
N LEU A 330 -23.54 -5.78 17.26
CA LEU A 330 -24.57 -6.83 17.26
C LEU A 330 -25.96 -6.32 17.60
N ASN A 331 -26.08 -5.47 18.63
CA ASN A 331 -27.36 -4.92 19.04
C ASN A 331 -27.98 -4.07 17.93
N ILE A 332 -27.16 -3.34 17.18
CA ILE A 332 -27.62 -2.57 16.03
C ILE A 332 -28.03 -3.49 14.87
N LEU A 333 -27.25 -4.53 14.57
CA LEU A 333 -27.62 -5.50 13.52
C LEU A 333 -28.84 -6.36 13.86
N LYS A 334 -29.18 -6.53 15.14
CA LYS A 334 -30.37 -7.25 15.60
C LYS A 334 -31.65 -6.40 15.54
N ASP A 335 -31.51 -5.09 15.52
CA ASP A 335 -32.63 -4.16 15.43
C ASP A 335 -33.06 -3.99 13.97
N GLU A 336 -33.85 -4.96 13.47
CA GLU A 336 -34.38 -4.99 12.09
C GLU A 336 -35.26 -3.77 11.73
N SER A 337 -35.64 -2.95 12.73
CA SER A 337 -36.38 -1.71 12.51
C SER A 337 -35.50 -0.53 12.08
N LYS A 338 -34.16 -0.65 12.21
CA LYS A 338 -33.21 0.41 11.87
C LYS A 338 -32.50 0.11 10.55
N SER A 339 -32.65 1.02 9.59
CA SER A 339 -31.68 1.10 8.49
C SER A 339 -30.32 1.49 9.07
N LEU A 340 -29.32 0.62 8.98
CA LEU A 340 -27.96 1.02 9.36
C LEU A 340 -27.45 2.12 8.45
N ASP A 341 -26.90 3.17 9.04
CA ASP A 341 -26.05 4.13 8.34
C ASP A 341 -24.86 3.39 7.70
N GLN A 342 -24.51 3.81 6.48
CA GLN A 342 -23.39 3.27 5.72
C GLN A 342 -22.05 3.44 6.44
N ASP A 343 -21.90 4.52 7.19
CA ASP A 343 -20.68 4.75 7.98
C ASP A 343 -20.52 3.68 9.07
N LEU A 344 -21.62 3.28 9.72
CA LEU A 344 -21.57 2.24 10.75
C LEU A 344 -21.26 0.84 10.17
N LYS A 345 -21.81 0.50 9.00
CA LYS A 345 -21.50 -0.75 8.29
C LYS A 345 -20.02 -0.84 7.93
N THR A 346 -19.47 0.27 7.45
CA THR A 346 -18.04 0.39 7.13
C THR A 346 -17.20 0.18 8.38
N LEU A 347 -17.53 0.84 9.50
CA LEU A 347 -16.81 0.69 10.77
C LEU A 347 -16.82 -0.76 11.29
N ILE A 348 -17.98 -1.43 11.26
CA ILE A 348 -18.08 -2.84 11.68
C ILE A 348 -17.26 -3.75 10.77
N THR A 349 -17.31 -3.54 9.45
CA THR A 349 -16.53 -4.34 8.50
C THR A 349 -15.03 -4.17 8.75
N CYS A 350 -14.57 -2.93 8.93
CA CYS A 350 -13.18 -2.61 9.23
C CYS A 350 -12.71 -3.27 10.53
N PHE A 351 -13.55 -3.23 11.57
CA PHE A 351 -13.28 -3.88 12.84
C PHE A 351 -13.13 -5.41 12.71
N LEU A 352 -13.99 -6.07 11.93
CA LEU A 352 -13.91 -7.50 11.67
C LEU A 352 -12.68 -7.89 10.84
N ILE A 353 -12.34 -7.09 9.82
CA ILE A 353 -11.12 -7.27 9.01
C ILE A 353 -9.89 -7.18 9.91
N TRP A 354 -9.78 -6.12 10.71
CA TRP A 354 -8.68 -5.89 11.65
C TRP A 354 -8.53 -7.04 12.66
N ASN A 355 -9.64 -7.60 13.16
CA ASN A 355 -9.61 -8.76 14.05
C ASN A 355 -9.47 -10.11 13.32
N GLY A 356 -9.18 -10.12 12.01
CA GLY A 356 -8.87 -11.31 11.24
C GLY A 356 -10.05 -12.21 10.86
N TRP A 357 -11.30 -11.75 11.03
CA TRP A 357 -12.49 -12.55 10.70
C TRP A 357 -12.62 -12.84 9.21
N TYR A 358 -12.18 -11.90 8.38
CA TYR A 358 -12.19 -12.03 6.94
C TYR A 358 -10.89 -12.59 6.37
N LYS A 359 -9.93 -12.99 7.21
CA LYS A 359 -8.57 -13.40 6.79
C LYS A 359 -8.56 -14.41 5.64
N ASN A 360 -9.42 -15.42 5.70
CA ASN A 360 -9.54 -16.47 4.68
C ASN A 360 -10.19 -15.97 3.39
N ILE A 361 -11.21 -15.12 3.50
CA ILE A 361 -11.92 -14.54 2.33
C ILE A 361 -10.99 -13.58 1.58
N LEU A 362 -10.27 -12.77 2.33
CA LEU A 362 -9.26 -11.82 1.86
C LEU A 362 -7.98 -12.52 1.35
N SER A 363 -7.83 -13.83 1.58
CA SER A 363 -6.63 -14.60 1.23
C SER A 363 -5.33 -13.96 1.73
N ILE A 364 -5.34 -13.34 2.93
CA ILE A 364 -4.21 -12.54 3.47
C ILE A 364 -2.90 -13.32 3.49
N ASP A 365 -2.90 -14.51 4.11
CA ASP A 365 -1.68 -15.34 4.20
C ASP A 365 -1.18 -15.76 2.82
N THR A 366 -2.10 -16.11 1.92
CA THR A 366 -1.78 -16.52 0.56
C THR A 366 -1.15 -15.38 -0.23
N VAL A 367 -1.72 -14.17 -0.16
CA VAL A 367 -1.20 -12.98 -0.82
C VAL A 367 0.20 -12.65 -0.33
N LEU A 368 0.42 -12.60 1.00
CA LEU A 368 1.74 -12.31 1.57
C LEU A 368 2.78 -13.38 1.22
N THR A 369 2.41 -14.66 1.28
CA THR A 369 3.28 -15.78 0.91
C THR A 369 3.65 -15.70 -0.58
N SER A 370 2.68 -15.42 -1.43
CA SER A 370 2.89 -15.23 -2.87
C SER A 370 3.77 -14.02 -3.19
N TYR A 371 3.61 -12.92 -2.47
CA TYR A 371 4.45 -11.73 -2.61
C TYR A 371 5.90 -12.03 -2.22
N LEU A 372 6.11 -12.68 -1.08
CA LEU A 372 7.44 -13.10 -0.61
C LEU A 372 8.11 -14.09 -1.59
N ASN A 373 7.34 -15.02 -2.15
CA ASN A 373 7.82 -15.94 -3.17
C ASN A 373 8.23 -15.18 -4.45
N GLY A 374 7.40 -14.26 -4.94
CA GLY A 374 7.72 -13.41 -6.09
C GLY A 374 9.00 -12.61 -5.89
N LEU A 375 9.15 -12.01 -4.70
CA LEU A 375 10.36 -11.27 -4.33
C LEU A 375 11.60 -12.18 -4.30
N SER A 376 11.48 -13.35 -3.68
CA SER A 376 12.57 -14.34 -3.61
C SER A 376 13.03 -14.78 -5.00
N GLN A 377 12.11 -15.00 -5.94
CA GLN A 377 12.46 -15.32 -7.33
C GLN A 377 13.17 -14.16 -8.04
N ALA A 378 12.74 -12.92 -7.80
CA ALA A 378 13.38 -11.74 -8.37
C ALA A 378 14.82 -11.55 -7.86
N ILE A 379 15.05 -11.81 -6.56
CA ILE A 379 16.40 -11.83 -5.97
C ILE A 379 17.27 -12.89 -6.65
N ILE A 380 16.78 -14.12 -6.74
CA ILE A 380 17.53 -15.22 -7.37
C ILE A 380 17.85 -14.91 -8.83
N LYS A 381 16.90 -14.33 -9.58
CA LYS A 381 17.08 -13.97 -10.98
C LYS A 381 18.15 -12.89 -11.16
N THR A 382 18.11 -11.83 -10.34
CA THR A 382 19.07 -10.71 -10.43
C THR A 382 20.47 -11.04 -9.94
N GLN A 383 20.62 -12.00 -9.02
CA GLN A 383 21.94 -12.47 -8.58
C GLN A 383 22.63 -13.41 -9.60
N LYS A 384 21.86 -13.97 -10.55
CA LYS A 384 22.36 -14.87 -11.61
C LYS A 384 22.69 -14.14 -12.92
N SER A 385 22.12 -12.96 -13.14
CA SER A 385 22.36 -12.11 -14.30
C SER A 385 23.56 -11.20 -14.09
#